data_AF-A0A9D8JDX8-F1
#
_entry.id   AF-A0A9D8JDX8-F1
#
_cell.length_a   1.000
_cell.length_b   1.000
_cell.length_c   1.000
_cell.angle_alpha   90.00
_cell.angle_beta   90.00
_cell.angle_gamma   90.00
#
_symmetry.space_group_name_H-M   'P 1'
#
loop_
_entity.id
_entity.type
_entity.pdbx_description
1 polymer ?
#
loop_
_entity_poly.entity_id
_entity_poly.type
_entity_poly.pdbx_seq_one_letter_code
_entity_poly.pdbx_strand_id
1 'polypeptide(L)'
;MKINEKYIEALREINDWTTVANWAIKVGELYPDLLAKANKEAANHKRPSTGLRELAARISSCISTGDFAGLVEVDTAERPRNVRYLSVESKAALIERDITSDTEPLTRDQRIAQDLQSLSTKDFYRLEEMKAVVDTLNSYFRLDFEIDHSDALLNAEKPGRHHPDNLQILLKSHNRNKHNNNWNRFTIEEQIDYINSAMRIQAIVAKNLMIDLDEKVIESVIDRLRLVY
;
A
#
# COMPACT_ATOMS: atom_id res chain seq x y z
N MET A 1 -38.93 3.89 -20.21
CA MET A 1 -37.50 3.61 -20.01
C MET A 1 -36.73 4.11 -21.21
N LYS A 2 -35.72 4.95 -21.00
CA LYS A 2 -34.80 5.43 -22.05
C LYS A 2 -33.98 4.25 -22.58
N ILE A 3 -33.42 4.40 -23.78
CA ILE A 3 -32.64 3.33 -24.41
C ILE A 3 -31.39 2.95 -23.58
N ASN A 4 -30.74 3.92 -22.95
CA ASN A 4 -29.57 3.70 -22.11
C ASN A 4 -29.92 2.93 -20.82
N GLU A 5 -31.11 3.16 -20.26
CA GLU A 5 -31.61 2.42 -19.09
C GLU A 5 -31.85 0.95 -19.43
N LYS A 6 -32.40 0.67 -20.62
CA LYS A 6 -32.54 -0.70 -21.16
C LYS A 6 -31.18 -1.40 -21.31
N TYR A 7 -30.16 -0.69 -21.81
CA TYR A 7 -28.82 -1.27 -21.91
C TYR A 7 -28.25 -1.60 -20.53
N ILE A 8 -28.35 -0.68 -19.56
CA ILE A 8 -27.84 -0.89 -18.20
C ILE A 8 -28.56 -2.05 -17.49
N GLU A 9 -29.88 -2.18 -17.65
CA GLU A 9 -30.64 -3.30 -17.10
C GLU A 9 -30.13 -4.64 -17.65
N ALA A 10 -29.89 -4.73 -18.96
CA ALA A 10 -29.33 -5.92 -19.57
C ALA A 10 -27.91 -6.25 -19.06
N LEU A 11 -27.07 -5.24 -18.80
CA LEU A 11 -25.74 -5.45 -18.23
C LEU A 11 -25.82 -5.94 -16.78
N ARG A 12 -26.77 -5.39 -16.02
CA ARG A 12 -27.01 -5.76 -14.62
C ARG A 12 -27.39 -7.23 -14.48
N GLU A 13 -28.18 -7.78 -15.39
CA GLU A 13 -28.54 -9.21 -15.38
C GLU A 13 -27.36 -10.16 -15.62
N ILE A 14 -26.29 -9.71 -16.27
CA ILE A 14 -25.11 -10.54 -16.54
C ILE A 14 -24.30 -10.75 -15.26
N ASN A 15 -24.34 -9.79 -14.33
CA ASN A 15 -23.74 -9.84 -12.99
C ASN A 15 -22.26 -10.30 -12.94
N ASP A 16 -21.51 -10.07 -14.02
CA ASP A 16 -20.08 -10.36 -14.14
C ASP A 16 -19.47 -9.56 -15.31
N TRP A 17 -18.15 -9.65 -15.48
CA TRP A 17 -17.43 -9.14 -16.64
C TRP A 17 -17.92 -9.80 -17.93
N THR A 18 -18.15 -8.96 -18.95
CA THR A 18 -18.63 -9.42 -20.24
C THR A 18 -18.10 -8.56 -21.37
N THR A 19 -18.17 -9.07 -22.59
CA THR A 19 -17.83 -8.27 -23.77
C THR A 19 -19.04 -7.45 -24.21
N VAL A 20 -18.81 -6.33 -24.91
CA VAL A 20 -19.89 -5.54 -25.52
C VAL A 20 -20.75 -6.38 -26.49
N ALA A 21 -20.15 -7.39 -27.15
CA ALA A 21 -20.89 -8.30 -28.02
C ALA A 21 -21.89 -9.17 -27.23
N ASN A 22 -21.46 -9.76 -26.11
CA ASN A 22 -22.32 -10.54 -25.24
C ASN A 22 -23.39 -9.68 -24.57
N TRP A 23 -23.03 -8.45 -24.20
CA TRP A 23 -24.00 -7.47 -23.71
C TRP A 23 -25.07 -7.14 -24.77
N ALA A 24 -24.67 -6.92 -26.02
CA ALA A 24 -25.61 -6.69 -27.12
C ALA A 24 -26.55 -7.88 -27.38
N ILE A 25 -26.08 -9.12 -27.21
CA ILE A 25 -26.92 -10.32 -27.26
C ILE A 25 -27.97 -10.26 -26.15
N LYS A 26 -27.56 -10.03 -24.91
CA LYS A 26 -28.46 -9.95 -23.75
C LYS A 26 -29.50 -8.83 -23.90
N VAL A 27 -29.11 -7.69 -24.47
CA VAL A 27 -30.04 -6.59 -24.83
C VAL A 27 -31.08 -7.07 -25.86
N GLY A 28 -30.66 -7.83 -26.86
CA GLY A 28 -31.56 -8.38 -27.88
C GLY A 28 -32.53 -9.44 -27.34
N GLU A 29 -32.12 -10.21 -26.34
CA GLU A 29 -32.96 -11.18 -25.63
C GLU A 29 -34.02 -10.49 -24.77
N LEU A 30 -33.62 -9.47 -24.00
CA LEU A 30 -34.54 -8.75 -23.10
C LEU A 30 -35.44 -7.75 -23.81
N TYR A 31 -34.97 -7.17 -24.92
CA TYR A 31 -35.72 -6.20 -25.71
C TYR A 31 -35.73 -6.60 -27.20
N PRO A 32 -36.54 -7.60 -27.58
CA PRO A 32 -36.63 -8.06 -28.97
C PRO A 32 -37.07 -6.97 -29.95
N ASP A 33 -37.82 -5.98 -29.47
CA ASP A 33 -38.23 -4.79 -30.24
C ASP A 33 -37.03 -3.97 -30.71
N LEU A 34 -36.01 -3.80 -29.84
CA LEU A 34 -34.78 -3.09 -30.18
C LEU A 34 -33.95 -3.87 -31.20
N LEU A 35 -33.86 -5.19 -31.05
CA LEU A 35 -33.15 -6.05 -32.01
C LEU A 35 -33.85 -6.06 -33.37
N ALA A 36 -35.18 -6.13 -33.40
CA ALA A 36 -35.95 -6.07 -34.64
C ALA A 36 -35.76 -4.72 -35.37
N LYS A 37 -35.73 -3.60 -34.64
CA LYS A 37 -35.43 -2.29 -35.20
C LYS A 37 -33.99 -2.22 -35.75
N ALA A 38 -33.02 -2.69 -34.97
CA ALA A 38 -31.62 -2.71 -35.38
C ALA A 38 -31.39 -3.60 -36.62
N ASN A 39 -32.10 -4.72 -36.76
CA ASN A 39 -32.05 -5.57 -37.95
C ASN A 39 -32.58 -4.86 -39.20
N LYS A 40 -33.69 -4.10 -39.08
CA LYS A 40 -34.21 -3.30 -40.19
C LYS A 40 -33.23 -2.22 -40.63
N GLU A 41 -32.56 -1.59 -39.68
CA GLU A 41 -31.55 -0.55 -39.94
C GLU A 41 -30.30 -1.15 -40.61
N ALA A 42 -29.82 -2.29 -40.08
CA ALA A 42 -28.67 -3.02 -40.65
C ALA A 42 -28.91 -3.47 -42.11
N ALA A 43 -30.15 -3.83 -42.46
CA ALA A 43 -30.51 -4.21 -43.83
C ALA A 43 -30.37 -3.06 -44.85
N ASN A 44 -30.42 -1.81 -44.39
CA ASN A 44 -30.29 -0.61 -45.23
C ASN A 44 -28.83 -0.16 -45.39
N HIS A 45 -27.86 -0.84 -44.76
CA HIS A 45 -26.45 -0.47 -44.84
C HIS A 45 -25.82 -0.92 -46.16
N LYS A 46 -24.92 -0.08 -46.72
CA LYS A 46 -24.17 -0.40 -47.95
C LYS A 46 -23.25 -1.63 -47.79
N ARG A 47 -22.87 -1.98 -46.56
CA ARG A 47 -22.07 -3.16 -46.23
C ARG A 47 -22.92 -4.12 -45.38
N PRO A 48 -22.79 -5.45 -45.55
CA PRO A 48 -23.52 -6.41 -44.72
C PRO A 48 -23.25 -6.19 -43.22
N SER A 49 -24.32 -5.90 -42.46
CA SER A 49 -24.31 -5.77 -41.00
C SER A 49 -25.46 -6.58 -40.40
N THR A 50 -25.48 -6.73 -39.08
CA THR A 50 -26.54 -7.41 -38.33
C THR A 50 -27.05 -6.51 -37.21
N GLY A 51 -28.29 -6.70 -36.75
CA GLY A 51 -28.84 -5.92 -35.64
C GLY A 51 -28.01 -6.04 -34.36
N LEU A 52 -27.40 -7.20 -34.10
CA LEU A 52 -26.47 -7.37 -32.96
C LEU A 52 -25.20 -6.55 -33.10
N ARG A 53 -24.64 -6.42 -34.32
CA ARG A 53 -23.49 -5.53 -34.58
C ARG A 53 -23.85 -4.07 -34.39
N GLU A 54 -25.05 -3.66 -34.84
CA GLU A 54 -25.55 -2.30 -34.64
C GLU A 54 -25.78 -1.98 -33.16
N LEU A 55 -26.35 -2.93 -32.39
CA LEU A 55 -26.51 -2.78 -30.94
C LEU A 55 -25.15 -2.68 -30.23
N ALA A 56 -24.19 -3.55 -30.56
CA ALA A 56 -22.84 -3.49 -30.00
C ALA A 56 -22.12 -2.16 -30.31
N ALA A 57 -22.30 -1.64 -31.52
CA ALA A 57 -21.73 -0.35 -31.92
C ALA A 57 -22.37 0.82 -31.14
N ARG A 58 -23.69 0.82 -30.95
CA ARG A 58 -24.39 1.82 -30.14
C ARG A 58 -23.95 1.81 -28.69
N ILE A 59 -23.89 0.62 -28.10
CA ILE A 59 -23.41 0.43 -26.73
C ILE A 59 -21.98 0.97 -26.59
N SER A 60 -21.10 0.63 -27.53
CA SER A 60 -19.72 1.13 -27.56
C SER A 60 -19.63 2.65 -27.68
N SER A 61 -20.53 3.26 -28.46
CA SER A 61 -20.65 4.72 -28.56
C SER A 61 -21.05 5.32 -27.22
N CYS A 62 -22.06 4.79 -26.55
CA CYS A 62 -22.52 5.26 -25.23
C CYS A 62 -21.45 5.10 -24.14
N ILE A 63 -20.63 4.05 -24.18
CA ILE A 63 -19.46 3.91 -23.30
C ILE A 63 -18.48 5.06 -23.55
N SER A 64 -18.16 5.33 -24.82
CA SER A 64 -17.15 6.32 -25.19
C SER A 64 -17.57 7.75 -24.88
N THR A 65 -18.87 8.06 -24.93
CA THR A 65 -19.42 9.38 -24.60
C THR A 65 -19.71 9.57 -23.11
N GLY A 66 -19.61 8.50 -22.30
CA GLY A 66 -19.91 8.55 -20.87
C GLY A 66 -21.40 8.58 -20.53
N ASP A 67 -22.27 8.19 -21.48
CA ASP A 67 -23.74 8.27 -21.37
C ASP A 67 -24.34 7.40 -20.26
N PHE A 68 -23.54 6.49 -19.69
CA PHE A 68 -23.93 5.60 -18.59
C PHE A 68 -23.65 6.18 -17.20
N ALA A 69 -23.29 7.47 -17.10
CA ALA A 69 -23.11 8.17 -15.83
C ALA A 69 -22.17 7.45 -14.84
N GLY A 70 -21.16 6.74 -15.35
CA GLY A 70 -20.19 5.98 -14.54
C GLY A 70 -20.73 4.70 -13.90
N LEU A 71 -21.85 4.16 -14.38
CA LEU A 71 -22.41 2.86 -13.94
C LEU A 71 -21.81 1.67 -14.71
N VAL A 72 -20.83 1.91 -15.58
CA VAL A 72 -20.15 0.88 -16.37
C VAL A 72 -18.66 1.02 -16.13
N GLU A 73 -18.04 -0.05 -15.65
CA GLU A 73 -16.58 -0.18 -15.60
C GLU A 73 -16.10 -0.80 -16.90
N VAL A 74 -14.95 -0.34 -17.39
CA VAL A 74 -14.31 -0.84 -18.60
C VAL A 74 -12.90 -1.29 -18.24
N ASP A 75 -12.63 -2.58 -18.41
CA ASP A 75 -11.27 -3.09 -18.34
C ASP A 75 -10.55 -2.77 -19.66
N THR A 76 -9.43 -2.06 -19.55
CA THR A 76 -8.60 -1.64 -20.69
C THR A 76 -7.36 -2.52 -20.88
N ALA A 77 -7.12 -3.48 -19.99
CA ALA A 77 -5.95 -4.36 -20.02
C ALA A 77 -6.03 -5.39 -21.15
N GLU A 78 -7.23 -5.88 -21.48
CA GLU A 78 -7.43 -6.93 -22.49
C GLU A 78 -8.27 -6.47 -23.69
N ARG A 79 -8.06 -7.13 -24.84
CA ARG A 79 -8.87 -6.96 -26.05
C ARG A 79 -9.50 -8.31 -26.43
N PRO A 80 -10.82 -8.39 -26.68
CA PRO A 80 -11.81 -7.30 -26.63
C PRO A 80 -12.04 -6.77 -25.21
N ARG A 81 -12.33 -5.47 -25.09
CA ARG A 81 -12.52 -4.81 -23.79
C ARG A 81 -13.68 -5.47 -23.04
N ASN A 82 -13.44 -5.82 -21.79
CA ASN A 82 -14.48 -6.32 -20.90
C ASN A 82 -15.16 -5.14 -20.19
N VAL A 83 -16.44 -5.30 -19.91
CA VAL A 83 -17.26 -4.32 -19.20
C VAL A 83 -18.09 -5.02 -18.13
N ARG A 84 -18.39 -4.30 -17.05
CA ARG A 84 -19.33 -4.76 -16.02
C ARG A 84 -20.16 -3.61 -15.48
N TYR A 85 -21.32 -3.93 -14.92
CA TYR A 85 -22.14 -2.95 -14.22
C TYR A 85 -21.50 -2.59 -12.87
N LEU A 86 -21.41 -1.30 -12.58
CA LEU A 86 -21.04 -0.77 -11.26
C LEU A 86 -22.29 -0.38 -10.49
N SER A 87 -22.47 -0.97 -9.31
CA SER A 87 -23.49 -0.50 -8.38
C SER A 87 -23.16 0.91 -7.88
N VAL A 88 -24.18 1.64 -7.41
CA VAL A 88 -23.99 3.00 -6.87
C VAL A 88 -23.08 2.97 -5.64
N GLU A 89 -23.16 1.92 -4.83
CA GLU A 89 -22.26 1.71 -3.68
C GLU A 89 -20.81 1.42 -4.14
N SER A 90 -20.65 0.63 -5.20
CA SER A 90 -19.33 0.32 -5.77
C SER A 90 -18.65 1.55 -6.37
N LYS A 91 -19.43 2.45 -6.97
CA LYS A 91 -18.95 3.73 -7.51
C LYS A 91 -18.46 4.68 -6.41
N ALA A 92 -19.17 4.76 -5.28
CA ALA A 92 -18.74 5.57 -4.15
C ALA A 92 -17.41 5.06 -3.55
N ALA A 93 -17.27 3.73 -3.41
CA ALA A 93 -16.04 3.11 -2.93
C ALA A 93 -14.85 3.31 -3.90
N LEU A 94 -15.08 3.35 -5.22
CA LEU A 94 -14.04 3.61 -6.21
C LEU A 94 -13.57 5.07 -6.15
N ILE A 95 -14.51 6.02 -6.07
CA ILE A 95 -14.22 7.46 -5.96
C ILE A 95 -13.45 7.76 -4.66
N GLU A 96 -13.81 7.12 -3.55
CA GLU A 96 -13.09 7.28 -2.28
C GLU A 96 -11.65 6.74 -2.35
N ARG A 97 -11.42 5.62 -3.06
CA ARG A 97 -10.06 5.13 -3.34
C ARG A 97 -9.27 6.08 -4.23
N ASP A 98 -9.88 6.61 -5.28
CA ASP A 98 -9.22 7.50 -6.23
C ASP A 98 -8.80 8.82 -5.56
N ILE A 99 -9.70 9.42 -4.74
CA ILE A 99 -9.40 10.63 -3.94
C ILE A 99 -8.28 10.37 -2.93
N THR A 100 -8.24 9.19 -2.32
CA THR A 100 -7.18 8.82 -1.36
C THR A 100 -5.84 8.60 -2.07
N SER A 101 -5.83 8.28 -3.36
CA SER A 101 -4.61 8.03 -4.15
C SER A 101 -3.99 9.27 -4.78
N ASP A 102 -4.72 10.39 -4.86
CA ASP A 102 -4.28 11.63 -5.53
C ASP A 102 -3.35 12.51 -4.68
N THR A 103 -3.04 12.10 -3.44
CA THR A 103 -1.92 12.65 -2.68
C THR A 103 -0.72 11.72 -2.78
N GLU A 104 0.37 12.16 -3.40
CA GLU A 104 1.63 11.41 -3.39
C GLU A 104 1.98 11.01 -1.93
N PRO A 105 2.23 9.71 -1.66
CA PRO A 105 2.60 9.28 -0.33
C PRO A 105 3.86 10.01 0.14
N LEU A 106 3.83 10.57 1.35
CA LEU A 106 5.01 11.23 1.93
C LEU A 106 6.23 10.30 1.86
N THR A 107 7.34 10.84 1.38
CA THR A 107 8.65 10.18 1.41
C THR A 107 9.07 9.90 2.86
N ARG A 108 10.02 8.96 3.05
CA ARG A 108 10.52 8.60 4.39
C ARG A 108 10.98 9.83 5.18
N ASP A 109 11.74 10.71 4.54
CA ASP A 109 12.33 11.89 5.18
C ASP A 109 11.25 12.92 5.56
N GLN A 110 10.23 13.08 4.72
CA GLN A 110 9.08 13.94 5.04
C GLN A 110 8.29 13.41 6.24
N ARG A 111 8.08 12.09 6.33
CA ARG A 111 7.43 11.47 7.49
C ARG A 111 8.24 11.67 8.76
N ILE A 112 9.56 11.49 8.70
CA ILE A 112 10.47 11.74 9.82
C ILE A 112 10.36 13.21 10.27
N ALA A 113 10.45 14.16 9.34
CA ALA A 113 10.37 15.58 9.65
C ALA A 113 9.02 15.96 10.30
N GLN A 114 7.92 15.39 9.80
CA GLN A 114 6.60 15.61 10.37
C GLN A 114 6.49 15.02 11.79
N ASP A 115 6.94 13.78 12.00
CA ASP A 115 6.87 13.13 13.31
C ASP A 115 7.75 13.86 14.35
N LEU A 116 8.94 14.33 13.95
CA LEU A 116 9.82 15.14 14.80
C LEU A 116 9.16 16.42 15.31
N GLN A 117 8.31 17.08 14.51
CA GLN A 117 7.57 18.27 14.93
C GLN A 117 6.51 17.98 15.99
N SER A 118 6.06 16.73 16.09
CA SER A 118 5.03 16.30 17.03
C SER A 118 5.57 15.77 18.36
N LEU A 119 6.89 15.63 18.49
CA LEU A 119 7.52 15.08 19.69
C LEU A 119 7.40 16.02 20.88
N SER A 120 7.13 15.46 22.05
CA SER A 120 7.27 16.20 23.30
C SER A 120 8.75 16.42 23.63
N THR A 121 9.05 17.35 24.55
CA THR A 121 10.41 17.53 25.07
C THR A 121 10.99 16.23 25.62
N LYS A 122 10.16 15.38 26.25
CA LYS A 122 10.57 14.08 26.77
C LYS A 122 10.94 13.12 25.64
N ASP A 123 10.14 13.07 24.58
CA ASP A 123 10.41 12.17 23.46
C ASP A 123 11.64 12.60 22.66
N PHE A 124 11.85 13.91 22.53
CA PHE A 124 13.08 14.44 21.94
C PHE A 124 14.31 14.05 22.75
N TYR A 125 14.27 14.18 24.08
CA TYR A 125 15.34 13.71 24.96
C TYR A 125 15.61 12.20 24.77
N ARG A 126 14.56 11.37 24.79
CA ARG A 126 14.68 9.91 24.60
C ARG A 126 15.36 9.58 23.27
N LEU A 127 15.02 10.31 22.19
CA LEU A 127 15.58 10.10 20.86
C LEU A 127 17.07 10.46 20.80
N GLU A 128 17.45 11.61 21.34
CA GLU A 128 18.86 12.04 21.41
C GLU A 128 19.69 11.12 22.31
N GLU A 129 19.12 10.69 23.43
CA GLU A 129 19.78 9.76 24.35
C GLU A 129 20.01 8.38 23.70
N MET A 130 19.04 7.89 22.91
CA MET A 130 19.20 6.66 22.13
C MET A 130 20.36 6.75 21.13
N LYS A 131 20.50 7.89 20.43
CA LYS A 131 21.64 8.13 19.51
C LYS A 131 22.96 8.12 20.27
N ALA A 132 23.02 8.83 21.40
CA ALA A 132 24.22 8.89 22.22
C ALA A 132 24.62 7.51 22.79
N VAL A 133 23.64 6.67 23.13
CA VAL A 133 23.88 5.26 23.51
C VAL A 133 24.51 4.48 22.36
N VAL A 134 23.96 4.57 21.14
CA VAL A 134 24.50 3.90 19.95
C VAL A 134 25.92 4.39 19.64
N ASP A 135 26.16 5.70 19.69
CA ASP A 135 27.48 6.29 19.45
C ASP A 135 28.51 5.79 20.47
N THR A 136 28.12 5.66 21.73
CA THR A 136 28.97 5.10 22.80
C THR A 136 29.29 3.63 22.52
N LEU A 137 28.27 2.84 22.16
CA LEU A 137 28.44 1.41 21.85
C LEU A 137 29.42 1.22 20.69
N ASN A 138 29.27 2.01 19.62
CA ASN A 138 30.09 1.89 18.43
C ASN A 138 31.52 2.38 18.66
N SER A 139 31.68 3.52 19.32
CA SER A 139 33.00 4.12 19.54
C SER A 139 33.87 3.33 20.51
N TYR A 140 33.28 2.85 21.61
CA TYR A 140 34.03 2.17 22.66
C TYR A 140 34.21 0.67 22.38
N PHE A 141 33.16 -0.01 21.90
CA PHE A 141 33.19 -1.47 21.70
C PHE A 141 33.49 -1.90 20.28
N ARG A 142 33.62 -0.96 19.32
CA ARG A 142 33.84 -1.22 17.89
C ARG A 142 32.83 -2.19 17.29
N LEU A 143 31.58 -2.03 17.70
CA LEU A 143 30.44 -2.68 17.09
C LEU A 143 29.76 -1.72 16.12
N ASP A 144 28.92 -2.26 15.23
CA ASP A 144 28.18 -1.48 14.24
C ASP A 144 26.68 -1.49 14.57
N PHE A 145 26.31 -0.91 15.72
CA PHE A 145 24.90 -0.71 16.06
C PHE A 145 24.30 0.47 15.30
N GLU A 146 23.00 0.37 15.04
CA GLU A 146 22.18 1.43 14.47
C GLU A 146 20.79 1.43 15.11
N ILE A 147 20.12 2.58 15.01
CA ILE A 147 18.72 2.71 15.42
C ILE A 147 17.85 2.30 14.24
N ASP A 148 16.94 1.37 14.48
CA ASP A 148 15.99 0.89 13.49
C ASP A 148 14.54 1.06 13.97
N HIS A 149 13.62 1.14 13.02
CA HIS A 149 12.19 1.22 13.27
C HIS A 149 11.58 -0.18 13.41
N SER A 150 10.87 -0.46 14.50
CA SER A 150 10.12 -1.72 14.67
C SER A 150 9.04 -1.87 13.60
N ASP A 151 8.10 -0.92 13.56
CA ASP A 151 7.12 -0.77 12.48
C ASP A 151 7.70 0.14 11.38
N ALA A 152 7.67 -0.33 10.13
CA ALA A 152 8.26 0.41 9.01
C ALA A 152 7.46 1.69 8.70
N LEU A 153 8.16 2.81 8.48
CA LEU A 153 7.53 4.12 8.21
C LEU A 153 6.70 4.16 6.92
N LEU A 154 7.07 3.35 5.93
CA LEU A 154 6.43 3.30 4.61
C LEU A 154 5.55 2.05 4.43
N ASN A 155 5.18 1.36 5.51
CA ASN A 155 4.24 0.25 5.43
C ASN A 155 2.86 0.77 4.96
N ALA A 156 2.31 0.14 3.92
CA ALA A 156 1.08 0.58 3.25
C ALA A 156 -0.19 0.36 4.10
N GLU A 157 -0.20 -0.66 4.96
CA GLU A 157 -1.37 -1.01 5.79
C GLU A 157 -1.29 -0.36 7.17
N LYS A 158 -0.11 -0.43 7.81
CA LYS A 158 0.12 0.08 9.16
C LYS A 158 1.48 0.80 9.24
N PRO A 159 1.56 2.07 8.82
CA PRO A 159 2.80 2.82 8.88
C PRO A 159 3.22 3.08 10.33
N GLY A 160 4.49 2.78 10.65
CA GLY A 160 5.11 3.18 11.90
C GLY A 160 5.34 4.70 11.97
N ARG A 161 5.70 5.18 13.16
CA ARG A 161 6.11 6.58 13.40
C ARG A 161 7.59 6.68 13.71
N HIS A 162 8.22 7.80 13.40
CA HIS A 162 9.56 8.13 13.89
C HIS A 162 9.45 8.69 15.31
N HIS A 163 9.25 7.77 16.26
CA HIS A 163 9.04 8.03 17.68
C HIS A 163 9.87 7.03 18.52
N PRO A 164 10.43 7.40 19.69
CA PRO A 164 11.21 6.48 20.53
C PRO A 164 10.53 5.13 20.84
N ASP A 165 9.20 5.12 20.96
CA ASP A 165 8.39 3.90 21.17
C ASP A 165 8.29 2.99 19.94
N ASN A 166 8.83 3.41 18.80
CA ASN A 166 8.96 2.62 17.58
C ASN A 166 10.43 2.42 17.17
N LEU A 167 11.38 2.84 18.02
CA LEU A 167 12.81 2.69 17.77
C LEU A 167 13.38 1.59 18.66
N GLN A 168 14.38 0.89 18.12
CA GLN A 168 15.16 -0.12 18.80
C GLN A 168 16.59 -0.13 18.24
N ILE A 169 17.52 -0.75 18.97
CA ILE A 169 18.94 -0.79 18.62
C ILE A 169 19.29 -2.18 18.08
N LEU A 170 19.82 -2.23 16.86
CA LEU A 170 20.22 -3.46 16.19
C LEU A 170 21.65 -3.34 15.64
N LEU A 171 22.37 -4.45 15.54
CA LEU A 171 23.57 -4.50 14.72
C LEU A 171 23.18 -4.35 13.24
N LYS A 172 23.94 -3.56 12.50
CA LYS A 172 23.76 -3.31 11.07
C LYS A 172 23.75 -4.59 10.24
N SER A 173 24.54 -5.58 10.63
CA SER A 173 24.53 -6.91 9.99
C SER A 173 23.19 -7.63 10.17
N HIS A 174 22.55 -7.49 11.33
CA HIS A 174 21.25 -8.10 11.61
C HIS A 174 20.12 -7.33 10.94
N ASN A 175 20.20 -5.99 10.89
CA ASN A 175 19.20 -5.19 10.18
C ASN A 175 19.19 -5.44 8.67
N ARG A 176 20.36 -5.65 8.04
CA ARG A 176 20.43 -6.02 6.61
C ARG A 176 19.68 -7.32 6.26
N ASN A 177 19.55 -8.22 7.22
CA ASN A 177 18.84 -9.49 7.03
C ASN A 177 17.34 -9.38 7.33
N LYS A 178 16.87 -8.19 7.74
CA LYS A 178 15.46 -7.92 8.00
C LYS A 178 14.72 -7.77 6.66
N HIS A 179 13.56 -8.41 6.53
CA HIS A 179 12.64 -8.15 5.42
C HIS A 179 11.85 -6.85 5.68
N ASN A 180 11.24 -6.27 4.65
CA ASN A 180 10.46 -5.01 4.71
C ASN A 180 9.20 -5.06 5.63
N ASN A 181 9.04 -6.12 6.42
CA ASN A 181 7.92 -6.29 7.34
C ASN A 181 8.24 -5.69 8.70
N ASN A 182 7.17 -5.36 9.43
CA ASN A 182 7.28 -4.89 10.81
C ASN A 182 7.91 -5.98 11.68
N TRP A 183 8.86 -5.59 12.52
CA TRP A 183 9.44 -6.44 13.56
C TRP A 183 8.89 -5.94 14.88
N ASN A 184 8.41 -6.85 15.73
CA ASN A 184 8.08 -6.53 17.12
C ASN A 184 9.21 -5.74 17.77
N ARG A 185 8.86 -4.60 18.36
CA ARG A 185 9.78 -3.83 19.17
C ARG A 185 10.22 -4.65 20.37
N PHE A 186 11.51 -4.69 20.63
CA PHE A 186 12.02 -5.27 21.86
C PHE A 186 11.42 -4.59 23.10
N THR A 187 11.19 -5.36 24.16
CA THR A 187 11.08 -4.79 25.50
C THR A 187 12.44 -4.24 25.95
N ILE A 188 12.47 -3.49 27.05
CA ILE A 188 13.75 -3.00 27.61
C ILE A 188 14.64 -4.19 28.01
N GLU A 189 14.07 -5.25 28.58
CA GLU A 189 14.78 -6.47 28.94
C GLU A 189 15.35 -7.17 27.71
N GLU A 190 14.56 -7.35 26.66
CA GLU A 190 15.02 -7.95 25.40
C GLU A 190 16.13 -7.13 24.74
N GLN A 191 16.02 -5.80 24.76
CA GLN A 191 17.04 -4.91 24.20
C GLN A 191 18.36 -4.98 24.97
N ILE A 192 18.29 -5.05 26.31
CA ILE A 192 19.46 -5.22 27.18
C ILE A 192 20.11 -6.59 26.92
N ASP A 193 19.31 -7.65 26.86
CA ASP A 193 19.80 -9.00 26.60
C ASP A 193 20.45 -9.13 25.23
N TYR A 194 19.89 -8.46 24.21
CA TYR A 194 20.46 -8.38 22.88
C TYR A 194 21.83 -7.69 22.87
N ILE A 195 21.95 -6.51 23.50
CA ILE A 195 23.21 -5.76 23.58
C ILE A 195 24.25 -6.59 24.35
N ASN A 196 23.88 -7.17 25.49
CA ASN A 196 24.78 -8.03 26.27
C ASN A 196 25.26 -9.25 25.48
N SER A 197 24.39 -9.85 24.66
CA SER A 197 24.75 -10.99 23.80
C SER A 197 25.76 -10.58 22.72
N ALA A 198 25.54 -9.44 22.07
CA ALA A 198 26.49 -8.89 21.10
C ALA A 198 27.84 -8.56 21.78
N MET A 199 27.82 -7.99 22.99
CA MET A 199 29.01 -7.69 23.78
C MET A 199 29.78 -8.94 24.18
N ARG A 200 29.11 -10.03 24.56
CA ARG A 200 29.76 -11.31 24.88
C ARG A 200 30.50 -11.88 23.68
N ILE A 201 29.90 -11.81 22.49
CA ILE A 201 30.56 -12.23 21.24
C ILE A 201 31.79 -11.35 21.00
N GLN A 202 31.66 -10.03 21.16
CA GLN A 202 32.77 -9.10 21.02
C GLN A 202 33.90 -9.40 22.01
N ALA A 203 33.58 -9.79 23.25
CA ALA A 203 34.57 -10.15 24.27
C ALA A 203 35.44 -11.36 23.89
N ILE A 204 34.90 -12.32 23.13
CA ILE A 204 35.65 -13.48 22.64
C ILE A 204 36.74 -13.03 21.66
N VAL A 205 36.45 -12.03 20.82
CA VAL A 205 37.39 -11.51 19.81
C VAL A 205 38.21 -10.30 20.29
N ALA A 206 37.77 -9.63 21.36
CA ALA A 206 38.36 -8.39 21.88
C ALA A 206 39.84 -8.53 22.22
N LYS A 207 40.26 -9.68 22.78
CA LYS A 207 41.68 -9.99 23.06
C LYS A 207 42.54 -9.95 21.81
N ASN A 208 42.01 -10.41 20.67
CA ASN A 208 42.71 -10.40 19.39
C ASN A 208 42.64 -9.03 18.71
N LEU A 209 41.63 -8.22 19.04
CA LEU A 209 41.40 -6.88 18.48
C LEU A 209 42.01 -5.75 19.34
N MET A 210 42.67 -6.09 20.46
CA MET A 210 43.20 -5.13 21.43
C MET A 210 42.14 -4.13 21.93
N ILE A 211 40.91 -4.59 22.13
CA ILE A 211 39.80 -3.79 22.66
C ILE A 211 39.71 -4.04 24.17
N ASP A 212 39.71 -2.97 24.97
CA ASP A 212 39.47 -3.04 26.41
C ASP A 212 37.97 -2.92 26.70
N LEU A 213 37.39 -3.96 27.30
CA LEU A 213 35.97 -4.02 27.62
C LEU A 213 35.80 -3.73 29.11
N ASP A 214 35.51 -2.48 29.45
CA ASP A 214 35.16 -2.10 30.82
C ASP A 214 33.66 -2.35 31.06
N GLU A 215 33.36 -3.29 31.97
CA GLU A 215 31.99 -3.65 32.35
C GLU A 215 31.21 -2.46 32.89
N LYS A 216 31.87 -1.49 33.57
CA LYS A 216 31.20 -0.30 34.10
C LYS A 216 30.67 0.62 33.00
N VAL A 217 31.36 0.65 31.86
CA VAL A 217 30.90 1.41 30.69
C VAL A 217 29.62 0.78 30.13
N ILE A 218 29.56 -0.55 30.08
CA ILE A 218 28.35 -1.28 29.65
C ILE A 218 27.19 -1.01 30.62
N GLU A 219 27.43 -1.10 31.94
CA GLU A 219 26.43 -0.80 32.96
C GLU A 219 25.88 0.62 32.80
N SER A 220 26.76 1.61 32.62
CA SER A 220 26.35 3.00 32.39
C SER A 220 25.51 3.17 31.12
N VAL A 221 25.87 2.47 30.03
CA VAL A 221 25.08 2.48 28.79
C VAL A 221 23.69 1.86 29.01
N ILE A 222 23.61 0.75 29.75
CA ILE A 222 22.34 0.09 30.06
C ILE A 222 21.45 1.00 30.93
N ASP A 223 22.00 1.67 31.93
CA ASP A 223 21.23 2.59 32.77
C ASP A 223 20.66 3.77 31.97
N ARG A 224 21.45 4.31 31.04
CA ARG A 224 21.00 5.35 30.11
C ARG A 224 19.89 4.84 29.19
N LEU A 225 20.03 3.61 28.67
CA LEU A 225 19.01 2.98 27.84
C LEU A 225 17.67 2.79 28.57
N ARG A 226 17.69 2.49 29.89
CA ARG A 226 16.47 2.41 30.71
C ARG A 226 15.72 3.72 30.83
N LEU A 227 16.39 4.87 30.69
CA LEU A 227 15.74 6.19 30.68
C LEU A 227 15.04 6.48 29.35
N VAL A 228 15.39 5.73 28.30
CA VAL A 228 14.86 5.89 26.95
C VAL A 228 13.62 5.03 26.72
N TYR A 229 13.56 3.83 27.30
CA TYR A 229 12.39 2.94 27.16
C TYR A 229 11.24 3.38 28.06
#